data_AF-A0A357F276-F1
#
_entry.id   AF-A0A357F276-F1
#
_cell.length_a   1.000
_cell.length_b   1.000
_cell.length_c   1.000
_cell.angle_alpha   90.00
_cell.angle_beta   90.00
_cell.angle_gamma   90.00
#
_symmetry.space_group_name_H-M   'P 1'
#
loop_
_entity.id
_entity.type
_entity.pdbx_description
1 polymer ?
#
loop_
_entity_poly.entity_id
_entity_poly.type
_entity_poly.pdbx_seq_one_letter_code
_entity_poly.pdbx_strand_id
1 'polypeptide(L)'
;MENIFRNLPVLITALFVAILFIQSGLDKVFDWKGNLEWLTGHFSKSILAGMVPMMLAVITVMELATGILSGIGMVYFLAAGSSILIFYSSLIGAASLTALFFGQRVAKDYAGAAILVPYFILLLIMMFLTVPAKTGL
;
A
#
# COMPACT_ATOMS: atom_id res chain seq x y z
N MET A 1 -20.74 1.62 -21.45
CA MET A 1 -20.41 2.84 -20.67
C MET A 1 -21.01 2.82 -19.27
N GLU A 2 -22.25 2.35 -19.07
CA GLU A 2 -22.90 2.26 -17.75
C GLU A 2 -22.07 1.49 -16.69
N ASN A 3 -21.39 0.42 -17.10
CA ASN A 3 -20.45 -0.32 -16.24
C ASN A 3 -19.19 0.46 -15.83
N ILE A 4 -18.77 1.49 -16.58
CA ILE A 4 -17.60 2.30 -16.21
C ILE A 4 -17.99 3.29 -15.12
N PHE A 5 -19.10 4.01 -15.29
CA PHE A 5 -19.55 5.01 -14.30
C PHE A 5 -19.80 4.40 -12.92
N ARG A 6 -20.37 3.18 -12.87
CA ARG A 6 -20.58 2.45 -11.61
C ARG A 6 -19.27 2.07 -10.90
N ASN A 7 -18.18 1.90 -11.65
CA ASN A 7 -16.88 1.45 -11.14
C ASN A 7 -15.84 2.59 -11.06
N LEU A 8 -16.23 3.84 -11.35
CA LEU A 8 -15.35 5.00 -11.23
C LEU A 8 -14.67 5.12 -9.85
N PRO A 9 -15.37 4.90 -8.71
CA PRO A 9 -14.70 4.95 -7.41
C PRO A 9 -13.53 3.96 -7.32
N VAL A 10 -13.75 2.71 -7.74
CA VAL A 10 -12.70 1.67 -7.73
C VAL A 10 -11.54 2.04 -8.65
N LEU A 11 -11.82 2.50 -9.87
CA LEU A 11 -10.78 2.85 -10.85
C LEU A 11 -9.93 4.03 -10.40
N ILE A 12 -10.56 5.09 -9.88
CA ILE A 12 -9.86 6.28 -9.39
C ILE A 12 -9.07 5.96 -8.12
N THR A 13 -9.63 5.17 -7.20
CA THR A 13 -8.91 4.72 -6.00
C THR A 13 -7.73 3.82 -6.39
N ALA A 14 -7.89 2.91 -7.35
CA ALA A 14 -6.80 2.08 -7.85
C ALA A 14 -5.67 2.91 -8.49
N LEU A 15 -6.02 3.94 -9.27
CA LEU A 15 -5.03 4.86 -9.84
C LEU A 15 -4.29 5.63 -8.73
N PHE A 16 -5.01 6.16 -7.75
CA PHE A 16 -4.42 6.86 -6.60
C PHE A 16 -3.44 5.96 -5.83
N VAL A 17 -3.85 4.73 -5.53
CA VAL A 17 -3.02 3.73 -4.85
C VAL A 17 -1.81 3.34 -5.68
N ALA A 18 -1.97 3.20 -7.00
CA ALA A 18 -0.85 2.93 -7.90
C ALA A 18 0.20 4.05 -7.82
N ILE A 19 -0.22 5.31 -7.96
CA ILE A 19 0.69 6.46 -7.91
C ILE A 19 1.39 6.52 -6.56
N LEU A 20 0.62 6.48 -5.45
CA LEU A 20 1.14 6.58 -4.08
C LEU A 20 2.21 5.52 -3.80
N PHE A 21 1.89 4.24 -4.05
CA PHE A 21 2.74 3.14 -3.66
C PHE A 21 3.89 2.88 -4.64
N ILE A 22 3.70 3.12 -5.95
CA ILE A 22 4.82 3.08 -6.91
C ILE A 22 5.82 4.19 -6.57
N GLN A 23 5.36 5.42 -6.33
CA GLN A 23 6.26 6.51 -5.99
C GLN A 23 6.98 6.25 -4.67
N SER A 24 6.28 5.84 -3.61
CA SER A 24 6.87 5.50 -2.31
C SER A 24 7.89 4.36 -2.41
N GLY A 25 7.59 3.32 -3.19
CA GLY A 25 8.48 2.19 -3.38
C GLY A 25 9.70 2.51 -4.25
N LEU A 26 9.52 3.24 -5.36
CA LEU A 26 10.63 3.63 -6.23
C LEU A 26 11.57 4.62 -5.56
N ASP A 27 11.06 5.54 -4.73
CA ASP A 27 11.89 6.41 -3.90
C ASP A 27 12.88 5.60 -3.05
N LYS A 28 12.39 4.55 -2.37
CA LYS A 28 13.24 3.66 -1.55
C LYS A 28 14.25 2.89 -2.38
N VAL A 29 13.90 2.48 -3.60
CA VAL A 29 14.83 1.78 -4.49
C VAL A 29 15.94 2.70 -4.98
N PHE A 30 15.59 3.91 -5.43
CA PHE A 30 16.55 4.84 -6.02
C PHE A 30 17.36 5.60 -4.98
N ASP A 31 16.77 5.96 -3.85
CA ASP A 31 17.45 6.55 -2.69
C ASP A 31 17.45 5.60 -1.48
N TRP A 32 18.01 4.41 -1.69
CA TRP A 32 18.10 3.40 -0.64
C TRP A 32 18.94 3.87 0.55
N LYS A 33 20.05 4.56 0.30
CA LYS A 33 20.99 5.00 1.35
C LYS A 33 20.38 6.10 2.21
N GLY A 34 19.74 7.11 1.59
CA GLY A 34 19.09 8.19 2.33
C GLY A 34 17.94 7.67 3.20
N ASN A 35 17.09 6.80 2.64
CA ASN A 35 16.02 6.14 3.39
C ASN A 35 16.56 5.29 4.56
N LEU A 36 17.62 4.51 4.32
CA LEU A 36 18.24 3.69 5.36
C LEU A 36 18.83 4.53 6.50
N GLU A 37 19.53 5.62 6.17
CA GLU A 37 20.12 6.54 7.15
C GLU A 37 19.03 7.21 8.01
N TRP A 38 18.00 7.76 7.36
CA TRP A 38 16.89 8.40 8.06
C TRP A 38 16.17 7.42 9.00
N LEU A 39 15.82 6.22 8.51
CA LEU A 39 15.15 5.20 9.33
C LEU A 39 16.03 4.71 10.48
N THR A 40 17.34 4.60 10.27
CA THR A 40 18.27 4.19 11.34
C THR A 40 18.27 5.21 12.48
N GLY A 41 18.27 6.50 12.15
CA GLY A 41 18.10 7.57 13.13
C GLY A 41 16.74 7.51 13.83
N HIS A 42 15.65 7.39 13.06
CA HIS A 42 14.27 7.34 13.55
C HIS A 42 14.04 6.21 14.56
N PHE A 43 14.55 5.01 14.26
CA PHE A 43 14.36 3.82 15.08
C PHE A 43 15.47 3.60 16.12
N SER A 44 16.47 4.48 16.23
CA SER A 44 17.68 4.30 17.05
C SER A 44 17.43 3.99 18.53
N LYS A 45 16.32 4.47 19.10
CA LYS A 45 15.94 4.25 20.52
C LYS A 45 14.86 3.17 20.71
N SER A 46 14.55 2.42 19.64
CA SER A 46 13.49 1.43 19.63
C SER A 46 14.04 0.00 19.63
N ILE A 47 13.18 -0.96 19.96
CA ILE A 47 13.51 -2.39 19.88
C ILE A 47 13.78 -2.87 18.44
N LEU A 48 13.46 -2.05 17.42
CA LEU A 48 13.60 -2.38 16.00
C LEU A 48 14.89 -1.83 15.38
N ALA A 49 15.76 -1.15 16.14
CA ALA A 49 16.96 -0.49 15.62
C ALA A 49 17.86 -1.43 14.79
N GLY A 50 18.02 -2.69 15.22
CA GLY A 50 18.84 -3.70 14.51
C GLY A 50 18.16 -4.31 13.27
N MET A 51 16.88 -4.02 13.03
CA MET A 51 16.07 -4.62 11.96
C MET A 51 15.81 -3.64 10.81
N VAL A 52 16.27 -2.39 10.90
CA VAL A 52 15.96 -1.32 9.94
C VAL A 52 16.21 -1.70 8.47
N PRO A 53 17.36 -2.30 8.08
CA PRO A 53 17.58 -2.69 6.69
C PRO A 53 16.56 -3.72 6.18
N MET A 54 16.20 -4.68 7.03
CA MET A 54 15.21 -5.70 6.70
C MET A 54 13.81 -5.09 6.56
N MET A 55 13.41 -4.24 7.51
CA MET A 55 12.11 -3.56 7.48
C MET A 55 11.98 -2.70 6.23
N LEU A 56 13.02 -1.93 5.87
CA LEU A 56 13.04 -1.13 4.65
C LEU A 56 12.85 -2.01 3.40
N ALA A 57 13.53 -3.16 3.32
CA ALA A 57 13.38 -4.10 2.20
C ALA A 57 11.96 -4.66 2.09
N VAL A 58 11.41 -5.14 3.21
CA VAL A 58 10.06 -5.73 3.26
C VAL A 58 9.01 -4.70 2.86
N ILE A 59 9.06 -3.50 3.44
CA ILE A 59 8.13 -2.43 3.08
C ILE A 59 8.26 -2.05 1.61
N THR A 60 9.48 -1.90 1.09
CA THR A 60 9.69 -1.55 -0.33
C THR A 60 9.04 -2.58 -1.26
N VAL A 61 9.22 -3.88 -0.99
CA VAL A 61 8.60 -4.96 -1.78
C VAL A 61 7.08 -4.90 -1.68
N MET A 62 6.53 -4.75 -0.48
CA MET A 62 5.08 -4.65 -0.28
C MET A 62 4.47 -3.43 -0.97
N GLU A 63 5.14 -2.29 -0.91
CA GLU A 63 4.69 -1.06 -1.56
C GLU A 63 4.74 -1.19 -3.08
N LEU A 64 5.85 -1.67 -3.66
CA LEU A 64 5.91 -1.90 -5.11
C LEU A 64 4.88 -2.93 -5.57
N ALA A 65 4.69 -4.03 -4.84
CA ALA A 65 3.66 -5.02 -5.16
C ALA A 65 2.25 -4.41 -5.12
N THR A 66 1.95 -3.60 -4.09
CA THR A 66 0.68 -2.86 -3.98
C THR A 66 0.49 -1.95 -5.18
N GLY A 67 1.45 -1.09 -5.47
CA GLY A 67 1.35 -0.12 -6.55
C GLY A 67 1.20 -0.77 -7.93
N ILE A 68 2.01 -1.79 -8.22
CA ILE A 68 1.99 -2.53 -9.49
C ILE A 68 0.67 -3.31 -9.65
N LEU A 69 0.22 -4.03 -8.64
CA LEU A 69 -1.06 -4.76 -8.69
C LEU A 69 -2.24 -3.82 -8.85
N SER A 70 -2.19 -2.63 -8.26
CA SER A 70 -3.22 -1.60 -8.45
C SER A 70 -3.27 -1.10 -9.89
N GLY A 71 -2.10 -0.77 -10.47
CA GLY A 71 -1.99 -0.30 -11.85
C GLY A 71 -2.37 -1.37 -12.89
N ILE A 72 -1.78 -2.56 -12.79
CA ILE A 72 -2.13 -3.71 -13.66
C ILE A 72 -3.58 -4.12 -13.43
N GLY A 73 -4.05 -4.12 -12.19
CA GLY A 73 -5.42 -4.46 -11.84
C GLY A 73 -6.44 -3.51 -12.45
N MET A 74 -6.13 -2.22 -12.53
CA MET A 74 -6.95 -1.24 -13.25
C MET A 74 -7.08 -1.59 -14.74
N VAL A 75 -5.96 -1.89 -15.41
CA VAL A 75 -5.96 -2.29 -16.83
C VAL A 75 -6.71 -3.61 -17.02
N TYR A 76 -6.48 -4.59 -16.15
CA TYR A 76 -7.14 -5.89 -16.18
C TYR A 76 -8.65 -5.77 -15.94
N PHE A 77 -9.08 -4.90 -15.03
CA PHE A 77 -10.50 -4.62 -14.82
C PHE A 77 -11.15 -4.05 -16.07
N LEU A 78 -10.50 -3.12 -16.76
CA LEU A 78 -11.02 -2.53 -17.99
C LEU A 78 -11.10 -3.53 -19.15
N ALA A 79 -10.15 -4.47 -19.22
CA ALA A 79 -10.10 -5.48 -20.28
C ALA A 79 -10.99 -6.71 -20.02
N ALA A 80 -11.08 -7.16 -18.77
CA ALA A 80 -11.68 -8.45 -18.39
C ALA A 80 -12.83 -8.33 -17.37
N GLY A 81 -13.12 -7.13 -16.86
CA GLY A 81 -14.21 -6.88 -15.90
C GLY A 81 -13.97 -7.41 -14.49
N SER A 82 -12.77 -7.92 -14.19
CA SER A 82 -12.44 -8.56 -12.90
C SER A 82 -11.62 -7.65 -12.00
N SER A 83 -12.08 -7.46 -10.75
CA SER A 83 -11.43 -6.63 -9.73
C SER A 83 -10.42 -7.40 -8.86
N ILE A 84 -10.14 -8.67 -9.17
CA ILE A 84 -9.36 -9.55 -8.29
C ILE A 84 -7.96 -9.02 -7.96
N LEU A 85 -7.27 -8.44 -8.95
CA LEU A 85 -5.94 -7.86 -8.74
C LEU A 85 -6.00 -6.58 -7.89
N ILE A 86 -7.05 -5.79 -8.08
CA ILE A 86 -7.31 -4.57 -7.29
C ILE A 86 -7.60 -4.95 -5.83
N PHE A 87 -8.34 -6.03 -5.61
CA PHE A 87 -8.58 -6.58 -4.27
C PHE A 87 -7.26 -7.02 -3.60
N TYR A 88 -6.42 -7.83 -4.26
CA TYR A 88 -5.14 -8.24 -3.69
C TYR A 88 -4.18 -7.08 -3.46
N SER A 89 -4.18 -6.08 -4.34
CA SER A 89 -3.47 -4.81 -4.13
C SER A 89 -3.91 -4.16 -2.82
N SER A 90 -5.22 -4.01 -2.59
CA SER A 90 -5.74 -3.39 -1.38
C SER A 90 -5.38 -4.15 -0.11
N LEU A 91 -5.32 -5.48 -0.17
CA LEU A 91 -4.92 -6.35 0.93
C LEU A 91 -3.44 -6.17 1.30
N ILE A 92 -2.55 -6.23 0.31
CA ILE A 92 -1.11 -6.08 0.53
C ILE A 92 -0.80 -4.66 1.00
N GLY A 93 -1.46 -3.66 0.42
CA GLY A 93 -1.29 -2.26 0.84
C GLY A 93 -1.75 -2.03 2.28
N ALA A 94 -2.91 -2.59 2.67
CA ALA A 94 -3.42 -2.45 4.04
C ALA A 94 -2.48 -3.12 5.05
N ALA A 95 -1.91 -4.27 4.69
CA ALA A 95 -0.87 -4.91 5.48
C ALA A 95 0.41 -4.06 5.56
N SER A 96 0.84 -3.43 4.47
CA SER A 96 2.00 -2.53 4.43
C SER A 96 1.80 -1.33 5.36
N LEU A 97 0.64 -0.66 5.27
CA LEU A 97 0.31 0.47 6.16
C LEU A 97 0.18 0.04 7.62
N THR A 98 -0.30 -1.17 7.90
CA THR A 98 -0.35 -1.72 9.26
C THR A 98 1.06 -1.93 9.83
N ALA A 99 1.99 -2.45 9.02
CA ALA A 99 3.39 -2.62 9.41
C ALA A 99 4.08 -1.26 9.64
N LEU A 100 3.85 -0.28 8.76
CA LEU A 100 4.33 1.09 8.95
C LEU A 100 3.76 1.72 10.22
N PHE A 101 2.45 1.60 10.44
CA PHE A 101 1.79 2.10 11.64
C PHE A 101 2.40 1.48 12.90
N PHE A 102 2.59 0.16 12.93
CA PHE A 102 3.25 -0.52 14.02
C PHE A 102 4.65 0.04 14.27
N GLY A 103 5.48 0.20 13.23
CA GLY A 103 6.80 0.81 13.32
C GLY A 103 6.76 2.20 13.97
N GLN A 104 5.87 3.07 13.50
CA GLN A 104 5.70 4.40 14.07
C GLN A 104 5.28 4.36 15.55
N ARG A 105 4.40 3.42 15.93
CA ARG A 105 3.99 3.25 17.33
C ARG A 105 5.14 2.79 18.22
N VAL A 106 5.97 1.87 17.74
CA VAL A 106 7.16 1.40 18.46
C VAL A 106 8.23 2.49 18.59
N ALA A 107 8.41 3.32 17.56
CA ALA A 107 9.28 4.50 17.59
C ALA A 107 8.72 5.67 18.43
N LYS A 108 7.48 5.54 18.95
CA LYS A 108 6.73 6.60 19.64
C LYS A 108 6.48 7.85 18.79
N ASP A 109 6.46 7.69 17.46
CA ASP A 109 6.04 8.72 16.54
C ASP A 109 4.52 8.64 16.32
N TYR A 110 3.78 9.29 17.22
CA TYR A 110 2.31 9.32 17.17
C TYR A 110 1.77 10.14 15.99
N ALA A 111 2.49 11.19 15.58
CA ALA A 111 2.09 12.03 14.47
C ALA A 111 2.24 11.27 13.14
N GLY A 112 3.38 10.61 12.93
CA GLY A 112 3.61 9.74 11.79
C GLY A 112 2.60 8.60 11.72
N ALA A 113 2.27 7.97 12.86
CA ALA A 113 1.24 6.93 12.91
C ALA A 113 -0.15 7.45 12.50
N ALA A 114 -0.54 8.65 12.93
CA ALA A 114 -1.85 9.23 12.62
C ALA A 114 -2.01 9.54 11.11
N ILE A 115 -0.94 9.98 10.44
CA ILE A 115 -0.94 10.31 9.00
C ILE A 115 -1.23 9.06 8.13
N LEU A 116 -0.97 7.85 8.62
CA LEU A 116 -1.23 6.61 7.88
C LEU A 116 -2.71 6.21 7.87
N VAL A 117 -3.49 6.66 8.86
CA VAL A 117 -4.88 6.22 9.05
C VAL A 117 -5.79 6.54 7.85
N PRO A 118 -5.75 7.74 7.24
CA PRO A 118 -6.56 8.03 6.06
C PRO A 118 -6.26 7.10 4.87
N TYR A 119 -4.98 6.79 4.60
CA TYR A 119 -4.59 5.87 3.54
C TYR A 119 -5.05 4.44 3.85
N PHE A 120 -5.00 4.03 5.12
CA PHE A 120 -5.50 2.74 5.55
C PHE A 120 -7.01 2.60 5.34
N ILE A 121 -7.79 3.63 5.72
CA ILE A 121 -9.24 3.68 5.48
C ILE A 121 -9.53 3.60 3.98
N LEU A 122 -8.79 4.33 3.14
CA LEU A 122 -8.93 4.26 1.69
C LEU A 122 -8.73 2.83 1.15
N LEU A 123 -7.72 2.11 1.64
CA LEU A 123 -7.48 0.72 1.25
C LEU A 123 -8.57 -0.23 1.73
N LEU A 124 -9.14 -0.01 2.92
CA LEU A 124 -10.29 -0.80 3.37
C LEU A 124 -11.53 -0.58 2.51
N ILE A 125 -11.80 0.68 2.11
CA ILE A 125 -12.91 0.99 1.20
C ILE A 125 -12.67 0.34 -0.16
N MET A 126 -11.46 0.47 -0.70
CA MET A 126 -11.06 -0.19 -1.95
C MET A 126 -11.24 -1.70 -1.88
N MET A 127 -10.82 -2.32 -0.77
CA MET A 127 -10.98 -3.75 -0.52
C MET A 127 -12.46 -4.15 -0.50
N PHE A 128 -13.28 -3.42 0.25
CA PHE A 128 -14.71 -3.68 0.34
C PHE A 128 -15.42 -3.59 -1.02
N LEU A 129 -15.09 -2.58 -1.83
CA LEU A 129 -15.67 -2.38 -3.16
C LEU A 129 -15.22 -3.42 -4.20
N THR A 130 -14.12 -4.13 -3.93
CA THR A 130 -13.51 -5.07 -4.88
C THR A 130 -13.57 -6.52 -4.44
N VAL A 131 -14.22 -6.80 -3.29
CA VAL A 131 -14.45 -8.16 -2.80
C VAL A 131 -15.01 -9.00 -3.95
N PRO A 132 -14.33 -10.09 -4.33
CA PRO A 132 -14.85 -10.99 -5.34
C PRO A 132 -16.21 -11.51 -4.88
N ALA A 133 -17.22 -11.47 -5.75
CA ALA A 133 -18.47 -12.14 -5.47
C ALA A 133 -18.16 -13.60 -5.10
N LYS A 134 -18.85 -14.15 -4.08
CA LYS A 134 -18.74 -15.58 -3.78
C LYS A 134 -19.00 -16.35 -5.08
N THR A 135 -17.95 -16.91 -5.66
CA THR A 135 -18.11 -17.97 -6.66
C THR A 135 -18.77 -19.10 -5.91
N GLY A 136 -20.05 -19.35 -6.20
CA GLY A 136 -20.77 -20.49 -5.67
C GLY A 136 -19.99 -21.76 -6.00
N LEU A 137 -19.41 -22.35 -4.96
CA LEU A 137 -19.11 -23.76 -4.87
C LEU A 137 -20.20 -24.39 -3.99
#